data_AF-A0A5N7MRK1-F1
#
_entry.id   AF-A0A5N7MRK1-F1
#
_cell.length_a   1.000
_cell.length_b   1.000
_cell.length_c   1.000
_cell.angle_alpha   90.00
_cell.angle_beta   90.00
_cell.angle_gamma   90.00
#
_symmetry.space_group_name_H-M   'P 1'
#
loop_
_entity.id
_entity.type
_entity.pdbx_description
1 polymer ?
#
loop_
_entity_poly.entity_id
_entity_poly.type
_entity_poly.pdbx_seq_one_letter_code
_entity_poly.pdbx_strand_id
1 'polypeptide(L)'
;MPGKDNRRTDPTPKNYEGIVNLIAQEYPNLSQGFQQIARFFTQNPNVIALESINAIAAQCGTHPSSLVRFAQNFGYSGFKELQAVFQTRLATAAPGFRERLSALESELSRNEERGNLGYLRQLVVRDIAALQDLLEGVAEEDLATTARLLAKAETIYIAGQLRSEPIASFLRYVLTMLRRRVVLLDPAGGLAQEMAATISDHDVLVAIAFRHYAKEVVAIADVAVGSGTPIVAITDSQLSPLAKDARVLFTVPEDEYTFSRSLAAPMCLVQCIAVATAALLQPSRDEAPRIPTVTEIARDRTTEPRRRGKAPVKT
;
A
#
# COMPACT_ATOMS: atom_id res chain seq x y z
N MET A 1 -40.29 16.90 2.94
CA MET A 1 -39.88 16.78 4.36
C MET A 1 -40.80 15.77 5.01
N PRO A 2 -40.34 14.87 5.91
CA PRO A 2 -39.16 14.97 6.79
C PRO A 2 -37.96 14.21 6.19
N GLY A 3 -36.69 14.50 6.44
CA GLY A 3 -36.04 14.92 7.67
C GLY A 3 -34.97 13.86 8.00
N LYS A 4 -33.91 13.76 7.19
CA LYS A 4 -32.75 12.91 7.50
C LYS A 4 -31.83 13.67 8.46
N ASP A 5 -32.28 13.85 9.69
CA ASP A 5 -31.40 14.14 10.83
C ASP A 5 -30.93 12.80 11.38
N ASN A 6 -30.00 12.15 10.67
CA ASN A 6 -29.29 10.98 11.22
C ASN A 6 -28.05 11.50 11.95
N ARG A 7 -28.27 12.21 13.06
CA ARG A 7 -27.19 12.54 13.99
C ARG A 7 -26.63 11.23 14.54
N ARG A 8 -25.42 10.90 14.09
CA ARG A 8 -24.63 9.73 14.51
C ARG A 8 -24.59 9.65 16.04
N THR A 9 -24.97 8.49 16.57
CA THR A 9 -24.98 8.17 18.00
C THR A 9 -23.70 7.47 18.48
N ASP A 10 -22.68 7.34 17.62
CA ASP A 10 -21.40 6.79 18.07
C ASP A 10 -20.58 7.86 18.81
N PRO A 11 -19.93 7.49 19.93
CA PRO A 11 -19.10 8.42 20.68
C PRO A 11 -17.94 8.91 19.81
N THR A 12 -17.72 10.23 19.81
CA THR A 12 -16.57 10.86 19.14
C THR A 12 -15.27 10.14 19.52
N PRO A 13 -14.51 9.60 18.55
CA PRO A 13 -13.28 8.87 18.85
C PRO A 13 -12.28 9.72 19.63
N LYS A 14 -11.70 9.15 20.68
CA LYS A 14 -10.73 9.85 21.56
C LYS A 14 -9.27 9.48 21.30
N ASN A 15 -9.02 8.56 20.37
CA ASN A 15 -7.69 8.09 20.01
C ASN A 15 -7.50 8.10 18.48
N TYR A 16 -6.24 7.99 18.06
CA TYR A 16 -5.85 8.09 16.66
C TYR A 16 -6.42 6.96 15.81
N GLU A 17 -6.35 5.72 16.29
CA GLU A 17 -6.89 4.58 15.55
C GLU A 17 -8.41 4.73 15.33
N GLY A 18 -9.14 5.17 16.35
CA GLY A 18 -10.59 5.35 16.27
C GLY A 18 -11.00 6.39 15.25
N ILE A 19 -10.31 7.53 15.17
CA ILE A 19 -10.64 8.56 14.17
C ILE A 19 -10.23 8.14 12.75
N VAL A 20 -9.07 7.51 12.57
CA VAL A 20 -8.64 7.02 11.25
C VAL A 20 -9.62 5.97 10.73
N ASN A 21 -10.05 5.03 11.58
CA ASN A 21 -11.05 4.02 11.22
C ASN A 21 -12.39 4.66 10.85
N LEU A 22 -12.86 5.64 11.62
CA LEU A 22 -14.11 6.34 11.33
C LEU A 22 -14.02 7.14 10.02
N ILE A 23 -12.89 7.81 9.76
CA ILE A 23 -12.63 8.48 8.48
C ILE A 23 -12.69 7.47 7.34
N ALA A 24 -12.08 6.30 7.49
CA ALA A 24 -12.07 5.25 6.46
C ALA A 24 -13.47 4.71 6.15
N GLN A 25 -14.28 4.45 7.18
CA GLN A 25 -15.64 3.97 7.02
C GLN A 25 -16.54 4.97 6.29
N GLU A 26 -16.39 6.26 6.61
CA GLU A 26 -17.24 7.32 6.05
C GLU A 26 -16.71 7.90 4.73
N TYR A 27 -15.46 7.58 4.38
CA TYR A 27 -14.75 8.10 3.22
C TYR A 27 -15.56 8.07 1.91
N PRO A 28 -16.23 6.96 1.55
CA PRO A 28 -17.00 6.89 0.30
C PRO A 28 -18.17 7.88 0.24
N ASN A 29 -18.69 8.30 1.40
CA ASN A 29 -19.84 9.19 1.53
C ASN A 29 -19.47 10.67 1.71
N LEU A 30 -18.18 10.98 1.90
CA LEU A 30 -17.70 12.35 2.04
C LEU A 30 -17.77 13.12 0.71
N SER A 31 -17.97 14.44 0.79
CA SER A 31 -17.81 15.33 -0.36
C SER A 31 -16.37 15.32 -0.87
N GLN A 32 -16.14 15.68 -2.13
CA GLN A 32 -14.78 15.72 -2.71
C GLN A 32 -13.78 16.51 -1.86
N GLY A 33 -14.19 17.67 -1.33
CA GLY A 33 -13.35 18.48 -0.45
C GLY A 33 -13.06 17.79 0.89
N PHE A 34 -14.03 17.09 1.47
CA PHE A 34 -13.80 16.33 2.70
C PHE A 34 -12.97 15.06 2.46
N GLN A 35 -13.10 14.43 1.29
CA GLN A 35 -12.25 13.33 0.87
C GLN A 35 -10.79 13.78 0.72
N GLN A 36 -10.54 14.99 0.23
CA GLN A 36 -9.20 15.56 0.17
C GLN A 36 -8.62 15.79 1.57
N ILE A 37 -9.39 16.41 2.47
CA ILE A 37 -8.98 16.63 3.86
C ILE A 37 -8.73 15.30 4.58
N ALA A 38 -9.64 14.33 4.44
CA ALA A 38 -9.50 12.99 5.01
C ALA A 38 -8.20 12.29 4.58
N ARG A 39 -7.88 12.31 3.28
CA ARG A 39 -6.61 11.76 2.78
C ARG A 39 -5.43 12.43 3.44
N PHE A 40 -5.39 13.76 3.41
CA PHE A 40 -4.28 14.51 4.00
C PHE A 40 -4.09 14.18 5.49
N PHE A 41 -5.16 14.07 6.27
CA PHE A 41 -5.10 13.73 7.69
C PHE A 41 -4.55 12.31 7.92
N THR A 42 -5.02 11.33 7.14
CA THR A 42 -4.58 9.93 7.30
C THR A 42 -3.16 9.69 6.80
N GLN A 43 -2.67 10.50 5.85
CA GLN A 43 -1.33 10.36 5.26
C GLN A 43 -0.27 11.20 5.96
N ASN A 44 -0.66 12.32 6.61
CA ASN A 44 0.29 13.26 7.22
C ASN A 44 0.02 13.47 8.72
N PRO A 45 -0.06 12.41 9.55
CA PRO A 45 -0.49 12.54 10.94
C PRO A 45 0.46 13.41 11.79
N ASN A 46 1.76 13.41 11.47
CA ASN A 46 2.76 14.23 12.17
C ASN A 46 2.61 15.73 11.83
N VAL A 47 2.34 16.05 10.56
CA VAL A 47 2.05 17.41 10.10
C VAL A 47 0.82 17.95 10.81
N ILE A 48 -0.26 17.15 10.88
CA ILE A 48 -1.48 17.52 11.60
C ILE A 48 -1.19 17.81 13.07
N ALA A 49 -0.35 17.02 13.72
CA ALA A 49 -0.02 17.21 15.14
C ALA A 49 0.76 18.51 15.41
N LEU A 50 1.64 18.92 14.50
CA LEU A 50 2.63 19.98 14.75
C LEU A 50 2.24 21.35 14.17
N GLU A 51 1.56 21.38 13.03
CA GLU A 51 1.34 22.61 12.29
C GLU A 51 0.08 23.39 12.70
N SER A 52 0.07 24.68 12.37
CA SER A 52 -1.12 25.52 12.54
C SER A 52 -2.20 25.16 11.52
N ILE A 53 -3.46 25.39 11.90
CA ILE A 53 -4.61 25.18 10.99
C ILE A 53 -4.46 25.92 9.65
N ASN A 54 -3.81 27.08 9.63
CA ASN A 54 -3.60 27.86 8.41
C ASN A 54 -2.58 27.20 7.48
N ALA A 55 -1.49 26.67 8.04
CA ALA A 55 -0.47 25.97 7.28
C ALA A 55 -1.02 24.65 6.71
N ILE A 56 -1.74 23.87 7.53
CA ILE A 56 -2.43 22.65 7.09
C ILE A 56 -3.45 22.96 6.00
N ALA A 57 -4.24 24.03 6.16
CA ALA A 57 -5.23 24.42 5.15
C ALA A 57 -4.56 24.77 3.81
N ALA A 58 -3.45 25.51 3.84
CA ALA A 58 -2.67 25.84 2.65
C ALA A 58 -2.11 24.57 1.97
N GLN A 59 -1.54 23.64 2.74
CA GLN A 59 -1.04 22.37 2.21
C GLN A 59 -2.15 21.48 1.66
N CYS A 60 -3.33 21.46 2.28
CA CYS A 60 -4.50 20.76 1.77
C CYS A 60 -5.16 21.44 0.55
N GLY A 61 -4.76 22.67 0.19
CA GLY A 61 -5.45 23.47 -0.83
C GLY A 61 -6.89 23.87 -0.46
N THR A 62 -7.19 24.05 0.82
CA THR A 62 -8.53 24.39 1.34
C THR A 62 -8.51 25.63 2.24
N HIS A 63 -9.68 26.17 2.56
CA HIS A 63 -9.82 27.24 3.57
C HIS A 63 -9.79 26.66 5.01
N PRO A 64 -9.22 27.35 6.03
CA PRO A 64 -9.20 26.88 7.42
C PRO A 64 -10.58 26.52 7.99
N SER A 65 -11.63 27.24 7.57
CA SER A 65 -13.01 26.93 7.99
C SER A 65 -13.47 25.54 7.53
N SER A 66 -12.95 25.01 6.42
CA SER A 66 -13.26 23.67 5.95
C SER A 66 -12.69 22.61 6.88
N LEU A 67 -11.50 22.84 7.47
CA LEU A 67 -10.90 21.94 8.46
C LEU A 67 -11.72 21.92 9.78
N VAL A 68 -12.26 23.08 10.17
CA VAL A 68 -13.17 23.16 11.32
C VAL A 68 -14.47 22.37 11.05
N ARG A 69 -15.08 22.57 9.87
CA ARG A 69 -16.28 21.82 9.48
C ARG A 69 -16.01 20.32 9.34
N PHE A 70 -14.83 19.94 8.86
CA PHE A 70 -14.40 18.55 8.80
C PHE A 70 -14.33 17.95 10.21
N ALA A 71 -13.69 18.62 11.17
CA ALA A 71 -13.67 18.16 12.56
C ALA A 71 -15.08 18.00 13.14
N GLN A 72 -15.97 18.97 12.90
CA GLN A 72 -17.37 18.92 13.35
C GLN A 72 -18.16 17.78 12.71
N ASN A 73 -17.89 17.45 11.44
CA ASN A 73 -18.50 16.32 10.74
C ASN A 73 -18.16 14.96 11.39
N PHE A 74 -17.05 14.88 12.13
CA PHE A 74 -16.63 13.69 12.88
C PHE A 74 -16.92 13.79 14.39
N GLY A 75 -17.75 14.75 14.81
CA GLY A 75 -18.23 14.86 16.19
C GLY A 75 -17.31 15.63 17.15
N TYR A 76 -16.28 16.31 16.64
CA TYR A 76 -15.43 17.19 17.44
C TYR A 76 -16.01 18.61 17.48
N SER A 77 -15.83 19.33 18.60
CA SER A 77 -16.23 20.74 18.75
C SER A 77 -15.51 21.68 17.76
N GLY A 78 -14.30 21.32 17.34
CA GLY A 78 -13.54 22.03 16.32
C GLY A 78 -12.18 21.40 16.04
N PHE A 79 -11.39 22.07 15.20
CA PHE A 79 -10.09 21.54 14.74
C PHE A 79 -9.10 21.24 15.87
N LYS A 80 -9.05 22.08 16.92
CA LYS A 80 -8.12 21.86 18.05
C LYS A 80 -8.39 20.56 18.80
N GLU A 81 -9.65 20.20 18.98
CA GLU A 81 -10.01 18.95 19.67
C GLU A 81 -9.63 17.73 18.83
N LEU A 82 -9.87 17.78 17.52
CA LEU A 82 -9.40 16.76 16.60
C LEU A 82 -7.86 16.69 16.58
N GLN A 83 -7.18 17.83 16.49
CA GLN A 83 -5.71 17.92 16.47
C GLN A 83 -5.07 17.32 17.72
N ALA A 84 -5.71 17.46 18.89
CA ALA A 84 -5.21 16.89 20.14
C ALA A 84 -5.03 15.36 20.04
N VAL A 85 -5.91 14.66 19.32
CA VAL A 85 -5.80 13.20 19.09
C VAL A 85 -4.50 12.84 18.35
N PHE A 86 -4.12 13.63 17.34
CA PHE A 86 -2.89 13.45 16.57
C PHE A 86 -1.65 13.81 17.40
N GLN A 87 -1.73 14.85 18.23
CA GLN A 87 -0.67 15.23 19.17
C GLN A 87 -0.40 14.14 20.20
N THR A 88 -1.44 13.51 20.74
CA THR A 88 -1.30 12.37 21.66
C THR A 88 -0.57 11.22 20.97
N ARG A 89 -0.97 10.85 19.74
CA ARG A 89 -0.28 9.80 18.95
C ARG A 89 1.19 10.12 18.72
N LEU A 90 1.50 11.36 18.35
CA LEU A 90 2.89 11.79 18.14
C LEU A 90 3.72 11.76 19.43
N ALA A 91 3.13 12.07 20.59
CA ALA A 91 3.83 12.01 21.88
C ALA A 91 4.15 10.57 22.31
N THR A 92 3.35 9.60 21.86
CA THR A 92 3.54 8.17 22.16
C THR A 92 4.39 7.43 21.13
N ALA A 93 4.48 7.94 19.89
CA ALA A 93 5.39 7.44 18.87
C ALA A 93 6.84 7.81 19.24
N ALA A 94 7.77 6.85 19.14
CA ALA A 94 9.07 6.86 19.80
C ALA A 94 9.85 8.21 19.73
N PRO A 95 10.52 8.66 20.82
CA PRO A 95 11.18 9.97 20.91
C PRO A 95 12.18 10.31 19.79
N GLY A 96 12.85 9.30 19.21
CA GLY A 96 13.96 9.50 18.28
C GLY A 96 13.61 9.80 16.82
N PHE A 97 12.33 9.71 16.42
CA PHE A 97 11.90 9.97 15.04
C PHE A 97 11.82 11.49 14.75
N ARG A 98 11.31 12.26 15.72
CA ARG A 98 11.21 13.73 15.66
C ARG A 98 12.57 14.39 15.43
N GLU A 99 13.59 13.91 16.13
CA GLU A 99 14.95 14.46 16.03
C GLU A 99 15.62 14.10 14.71
N ARG A 100 15.38 12.89 14.18
CA ARG A 100 15.93 12.43 12.90
C ARG A 100 15.29 13.12 11.70
N LEU A 101 13.96 13.23 11.67
CA LEU A 101 13.25 13.89 10.57
C LEU A 101 13.49 15.40 10.59
N SER A 102 13.46 16.03 11.77
CA SER A 102 13.80 17.45 11.93
C SER A 102 15.26 17.75 11.56
N ALA A 103 16.20 16.84 11.86
CA ALA A 103 17.58 16.97 11.38
C ALA A 103 17.66 16.88 9.85
N LEU A 104 16.93 15.94 9.23
CA LEU A 104 16.86 15.77 7.78
C LEU A 104 16.25 17.00 7.08
N GLU A 105 15.14 17.52 7.59
CA GLU A 105 14.48 18.73 7.08
C GLU A 105 15.32 20.00 7.30
N SER A 106 16.02 20.07 8.43
CA SER A 106 16.95 21.16 8.72
C SER A 106 18.19 21.12 7.82
N GLU A 107 18.62 19.94 7.37
CA GLU A 107 19.64 19.79 6.32
C GLU A 107 19.11 20.21 4.94
N LEU A 108 17.88 19.85 4.60
CA LEU A 108 17.22 20.28 3.35
C LEU A 108 17.08 21.80 3.26
N SER A 109 16.79 22.45 4.39
CA SER A 109 16.61 23.90 4.48
C SER A 109 17.94 24.67 4.49
N ARG A 110 19.04 24.03 4.92
CA ARG A 110 20.37 24.66 5.00
C ARG A 110 21.14 24.61 3.68
N ASN A 111 20.78 23.70 2.77
CA ASN A 111 21.40 23.55 1.46
C ASN A 111 20.34 23.67 0.36
N GLU A 112 19.92 24.89 0.06
CA GLU A 112 19.33 25.23 -1.26
C GLU A 112 20.43 25.09 -2.35
N GLU A 113 20.95 23.88 -2.55
CA GLU A 113 21.80 23.57 -3.69
C GLU A 113 20.96 23.69 -4.95
N ARG A 114 21.04 24.86 -5.59
CA ARG A 114 20.40 25.14 -6.88
C ARG A 114 21.02 24.21 -7.94
N GLY A 115 20.23 23.32 -8.51
CA GLY A 115 20.63 22.44 -9.62
C GLY A 115 20.19 20.99 -9.47
N ASN A 116 20.65 20.12 -10.36
CA ASN A 116 20.21 18.71 -10.43
C ASN A 116 20.56 17.89 -9.16
N LEU A 117 21.63 18.23 -8.45
CA LEU A 117 22.02 17.56 -7.20
C LEU A 117 21.04 17.84 -6.05
N GLY A 118 20.42 19.03 -6.03
CA GLY A 118 19.36 19.36 -5.08
C GLY A 118 18.15 18.42 -5.23
N TYR A 119 17.73 18.13 -6.47
CA TYR A 119 16.65 17.17 -6.73
C TYR A 119 17.01 15.74 -6.29
N LEU A 120 18.24 15.30 -6.54
CA LEU A 120 18.71 13.99 -6.08
C LEU A 120 18.71 13.91 -4.55
N ARG A 121 19.26 14.93 -3.86
CA ARG A 121 19.27 15.00 -2.39
C ARG A 121 17.86 14.94 -1.82
N GLN A 122 16.93 15.73 -2.36
CA GLN A 122 15.53 15.72 -1.95
C GLN A 122 14.88 14.34 -2.13
N LEU A 123 15.12 13.68 -3.27
CA LEU A 123 14.60 12.34 -3.53
C LEU A 123 15.18 11.32 -2.55
N VAL A 124 16.49 11.32 -2.32
CA VAL A 124 17.15 10.39 -1.40
C VAL A 124 16.64 10.55 0.03
N VAL A 125 16.53 11.79 0.51
CA VAL A 125 16.03 12.09 1.85
C VAL A 125 14.61 11.57 2.04
N ARG A 126 13.74 11.80 1.04
CA ARG A 126 12.37 11.31 1.05
C ARG A 126 12.29 9.78 1.00
N ASP A 127 13.13 9.15 0.19
CA ASP A 127 13.18 7.69 0.09
C ASP A 127 13.61 7.06 1.41
N ILE A 128 14.58 7.66 2.11
CA ILE A 128 14.99 7.21 3.44
C ILE A 128 13.82 7.29 4.43
N ALA A 129 13.09 8.40 4.44
CA ALA A 129 11.92 8.55 5.32
C ALA A 129 10.84 7.49 5.00
N ALA A 130 10.48 7.33 3.72
CA ALA A 130 9.50 6.33 3.30
C ALA A 130 9.92 4.89 3.62
N LEU A 131 11.21 4.57 3.51
CA LEU A 131 11.75 3.25 3.89
C LEU A 131 11.72 3.04 5.41
N GLN A 132 11.94 4.10 6.21
CA GLN A 132 11.82 4.04 7.66
C GLN A 132 10.37 3.83 8.08
N ASP A 133 9.42 4.49 7.42
CA ASP A 133 7.98 4.33 7.69
C ASP A 133 7.51 2.87 7.47
N LEU A 134 8.13 2.12 6.56
CA LEU A 134 7.83 0.69 6.40
C LEU A 134 8.12 -0.12 7.67
N LEU A 135 9.15 0.24 8.44
CA LEU A 135 9.50 -0.50 9.67
C LEU A 135 8.45 -0.33 10.77
N GLU A 136 7.70 0.78 10.74
CA GLU A 136 6.64 1.06 11.71
C GLU A 136 5.26 0.63 11.18
N GLY A 137 5.04 0.73 9.87
CA GLY A 137 3.74 0.49 9.23
C GLY A 137 3.49 -0.95 8.79
N VAL A 138 4.53 -1.78 8.64
CA VAL A 138 4.39 -3.16 8.18
C VAL A 138 4.43 -4.12 9.38
N ALA A 139 3.33 -4.83 9.61
CA ALA A 139 3.25 -5.83 10.66
C ALA A 139 3.87 -7.18 10.23
N GLU A 140 4.55 -7.85 11.17
CA GLU A 140 5.11 -9.19 10.97
C GLU A 140 4.03 -10.20 10.56
N GLU A 141 2.84 -10.12 11.15
CA GLU A 141 1.72 -11.02 10.83
C GLU A 141 1.23 -10.86 9.39
N ASP A 142 1.24 -9.63 8.86
CA ASP A 142 0.83 -9.33 7.49
C ASP A 142 1.84 -9.88 6.48
N LEU A 143 3.14 -9.72 6.74
CA LEU A 143 4.21 -10.33 5.96
C LEU A 143 4.12 -11.86 5.98
N ALA A 144 3.98 -12.44 7.17
CA ALA A 144 3.88 -13.88 7.34
C ALA A 144 2.64 -14.46 6.65
N THR A 145 1.50 -13.77 6.74
CA THR A 145 0.26 -14.17 6.07
C THR A 145 0.40 -14.07 4.56
N THR A 146 0.96 -12.98 4.05
CA THR A 146 1.21 -12.79 2.62
C THR A 146 2.14 -13.87 2.08
N ALA A 147 3.26 -14.13 2.73
CA ALA A 147 4.19 -15.17 2.33
C ALA A 147 3.53 -16.56 2.28
N ARG A 148 2.69 -16.89 3.27
CA ARG A 148 1.92 -18.16 3.28
C ARG A 148 0.92 -18.25 2.13
N LEU A 149 0.21 -17.16 1.85
CA LEU A 149 -0.74 -17.08 0.72
C LEU A 149 0.00 -17.35 -0.60
N LEU A 150 1.08 -16.61 -0.86
CA LEU A 150 1.86 -16.73 -2.10
C LEU A 150 2.54 -18.12 -2.23
N ALA A 151 3.00 -18.70 -1.13
CA ALA A 151 3.63 -20.03 -1.14
C ALA A 151 2.62 -21.17 -1.37
N LYS A 152 1.35 -21.00 -0.98
CA LYS A 152 0.30 -22.03 -1.12
C LYS A 152 -0.52 -21.89 -2.40
N ALA A 153 -0.65 -20.69 -2.97
CA ALA A 153 -1.48 -20.42 -4.14
C ALA A 153 -1.15 -21.29 -5.35
N GLU A 154 -2.16 -21.84 -6.02
CA GLU A 154 -1.96 -22.56 -7.28
C GLU A 154 -1.45 -21.62 -8.38
N THR A 155 -2.04 -20.43 -8.47
CA THR A 155 -1.62 -19.33 -9.33
C THR A 155 -1.61 -18.01 -8.56
N ILE A 156 -0.57 -17.21 -8.76
CA ILE A 156 -0.47 -15.85 -8.24
C ILE A 156 -0.83 -14.90 -9.37
N TYR A 157 -1.94 -14.20 -9.24
CA TYR A 157 -2.34 -13.14 -10.16
C TYR A 157 -1.79 -11.81 -9.64
N ILE A 158 -1.25 -10.99 -10.53
CA ILE A 158 -0.74 -9.66 -10.17
C ILE A 158 -1.43 -8.63 -11.04
N ALA A 159 -2.07 -7.64 -10.42
CA ALA A 159 -2.67 -6.51 -11.09
C ALA A 159 -1.98 -5.22 -10.62
N GLY A 160 -1.21 -4.60 -11.51
CA GLY A 160 -0.60 -3.29 -11.27
C GLY A 160 -0.38 -2.60 -12.60
N GLN A 161 -1.05 -1.47 -12.80
CA GLN A 161 -1.06 -0.73 -14.07
C GLN A 161 -0.53 0.69 -13.88
N LEU A 162 -0.23 1.35 -15.00
CA LEU A 162 0.31 2.71 -15.02
C LEU A 162 1.58 2.78 -14.17
N ARG A 163 1.61 3.66 -13.16
CA ARG A 163 2.70 3.84 -12.22
C ARG A 163 3.06 2.57 -11.43
N SER A 164 2.10 1.67 -11.19
CA SER A 164 2.32 0.43 -10.44
C SER A 164 2.92 -0.70 -11.28
N GLU A 165 2.96 -0.57 -12.61
CA GLU A 165 3.44 -1.64 -13.51
C GLU A 165 4.87 -2.08 -13.19
N PRO A 166 5.86 -1.20 -12.94
CA PRO A 166 7.22 -1.64 -12.64
C PRO A 166 7.30 -2.51 -11.38
N ILE A 167 6.49 -2.19 -10.36
CA ILE A 167 6.42 -2.94 -9.10
C ILE A 167 5.82 -4.33 -9.36
N ALA A 168 4.72 -4.39 -10.11
CA ALA A 168 4.05 -5.64 -10.48
C ALA A 168 4.96 -6.54 -11.34
N SER A 169 5.66 -5.95 -12.30
CA SER A 169 6.57 -6.64 -13.21
C SER A 169 7.79 -7.21 -12.48
N PHE A 170 8.34 -6.45 -11.52
CA PHE A 170 9.42 -6.92 -10.67
C PHE A 170 8.97 -8.06 -9.75
N LEU A 171 7.82 -7.93 -9.08
CA LEU A 171 7.29 -9.00 -8.23
C LEU A 171 7.02 -10.28 -9.03
N ARG A 172 6.46 -10.16 -10.24
CA ARG A 172 6.28 -11.27 -11.18
C ARG A 172 7.60 -11.96 -11.47
N TYR A 173 8.64 -11.20 -11.81
CA TYR A 173 9.96 -11.74 -12.08
C TYR A 173 10.48 -12.56 -10.90
N VAL A 174 10.49 -11.99 -9.69
CA VAL A 174 11.05 -12.67 -8.52
C VAL A 174 10.26 -13.93 -8.15
N LEU A 175 8.93 -13.86 -8.11
CA LEU A 175 8.09 -15.02 -7.79
C LEU A 175 8.20 -16.14 -8.85
N THR A 176 8.36 -15.78 -10.13
CA THR A 176 8.62 -16.75 -11.21
C THR A 176 9.95 -17.45 -10.99
N MET A 177 10.98 -16.72 -10.54
CA MET A 177 12.28 -17.32 -10.22
C MET A 177 12.23 -18.25 -9.00
N LEU A 178 11.26 -18.05 -8.11
CA LEU A 178 10.91 -18.98 -7.02
C LEU A 178 10.03 -20.17 -7.49
N ARG A 179 9.91 -20.38 -8.80
CA ARG A 179 9.09 -21.43 -9.44
C ARG A 179 7.61 -21.36 -9.09
N ARG A 180 7.09 -20.19 -8.72
CA ARG A 180 5.65 -19.98 -8.60
C ARG A 180 5.02 -19.76 -9.96
N ARG A 181 3.79 -20.22 -10.13
CA ARG A 181 2.98 -19.88 -11.30
C ARG A 181 2.44 -18.47 -11.09
N VAL A 182 2.85 -17.55 -11.97
CA VAL A 182 2.47 -16.13 -11.87
C VAL A 182 1.84 -15.67 -13.17
N VAL A 183 0.70 -14.99 -13.08
CA VAL A 183 0.01 -14.36 -14.21
C VAL A 183 -0.06 -12.86 -13.95
N LEU A 184 0.52 -12.06 -14.84
CA LEU A 184 0.34 -10.62 -14.82
C LEU A 184 -0.94 -10.28 -15.58
N LEU A 185 -1.85 -9.58 -14.92
CA LEU A 185 -3.08 -9.08 -15.54
C LEU A 185 -2.77 -7.78 -16.27
N ASP A 186 -2.26 -7.95 -17.49
CA ASP A 186 -1.88 -6.85 -18.39
C ASP A 186 -3.12 -6.25 -19.06
N PRO A 187 -3.27 -4.90 -19.10
CA PRO A 187 -4.33 -4.24 -19.86
C PRO A 187 -4.26 -4.46 -21.38
N ALA A 188 -3.16 -4.99 -21.94
CA ALA A 188 -3.03 -5.22 -23.38
C ALA A 188 -4.18 -6.08 -23.95
N GLY A 189 -4.85 -5.56 -24.96
CA GLY A 189 -5.99 -6.22 -25.60
C GLY A 189 -7.29 -6.22 -24.78
N GLY A 190 -7.33 -5.58 -23.60
CA GLY A 190 -8.54 -5.40 -22.79
C GLY A 190 -9.06 -6.68 -22.12
N LEU A 191 -8.24 -7.72 -21.99
CA LEU A 191 -8.65 -9.03 -21.46
C LEU A 191 -8.41 -9.20 -19.96
N ALA A 192 -7.85 -8.21 -19.27
CA ALA A 192 -7.42 -8.34 -17.89
C ALA A 192 -8.55 -8.76 -16.93
N GLN A 193 -9.75 -8.18 -17.07
CA GLN A 193 -10.94 -8.57 -16.29
C GLN A 193 -11.44 -9.98 -16.64
N GLU A 194 -11.43 -10.36 -17.92
CA GLU A 194 -11.83 -11.71 -18.34
C GLU A 194 -10.86 -12.77 -17.80
N MET A 195 -9.56 -12.46 -17.79
CA MET A 195 -8.55 -13.29 -17.14
C MET A 195 -8.73 -13.32 -15.61
N ALA A 196 -9.14 -12.20 -15.01
CA ALA A 196 -9.46 -12.15 -13.58
C ALA A 196 -10.71 -12.99 -13.24
N ALA A 197 -11.68 -13.08 -14.15
CA ALA A 197 -12.87 -13.91 -13.97
C ALA A 197 -12.58 -15.42 -13.96
N THR A 198 -11.38 -15.85 -14.38
CA THR A 198 -10.96 -17.26 -14.28
C THR A 198 -10.29 -17.61 -12.95
N ILE A 199 -10.08 -16.63 -12.07
CA ILE A 199 -9.43 -16.84 -10.77
C ILE A 199 -10.35 -17.64 -9.84
N SER A 200 -9.75 -18.54 -9.05
CA SER A 200 -10.44 -19.38 -8.07
C SER A 200 -10.05 -19.05 -6.62
N ASP A 201 -10.66 -19.76 -5.66
CA ASP A 201 -10.34 -19.68 -4.23
C ASP A 201 -9.03 -20.39 -3.85
N HIS A 202 -8.39 -21.10 -4.79
CA HIS A 202 -7.05 -21.68 -4.65
C HIS A 202 -5.92 -20.75 -5.08
N ASP A 203 -6.26 -19.60 -5.64
CA ASP A 203 -5.34 -18.59 -6.16
C ASP A 203 -5.17 -17.41 -5.18
N VAL A 204 -4.29 -16.47 -5.51
CA VAL A 204 -4.13 -15.20 -4.79
C VAL A 204 -4.04 -14.07 -5.80
N LEU A 205 -4.73 -12.96 -5.53
CA LEU A 205 -4.54 -11.70 -6.25
C LEU A 205 -3.64 -10.76 -5.45
N VAL A 206 -2.56 -10.29 -6.06
CA VAL A 206 -1.77 -9.14 -5.58
C VAL A 206 -2.19 -7.91 -6.38
N ALA A 207 -2.96 -7.01 -5.74
CA ALA A 207 -3.45 -5.78 -6.35
C ALA A 207 -2.62 -4.58 -5.91
N ILE A 208 -2.00 -3.88 -6.86
CA ILE A 208 -1.08 -2.76 -6.61
C ILE A 208 -1.65 -1.51 -7.27
N ALA A 209 -2.17 -0.58 -6.48
CA ALA A 209 -2.64 0.70 -6.98
C ALA A 209 -2.35 1.82 -5.99
N PHE A 210 -1.78 2.90 -6.49
CA PHE A 210 -1.56 4.13 -5.73
C PHE A 210 -2.53 5.22 -6.20
N ARG A 211 -2.50 6.38 -5.51
CA ARG A 211 -3.41 7.49 -5.75
C ARG A 211 -3.51 7.87 -7.23
N HIS A 212 -4.75 8.20 -7.65
CA HIS A 212 -5.25 8.09 -9.03
C HIS A 212 -5.41 6.63 -9.46
N TYR A 213 -6.03 5.84 -8.56
CA TYR A 213 -6.22 4.40 -8.69
C TYR A 213 -6.70 4.03 -10.08
N ALA A 214 -5.95 3.15 -10.74
CA ALA A 214 -6.34 2.61 -12.03
C ALA A 214 -7.67 1.87 -11.87
N LYS A 215 -8.73 2.36 -12.53
CA LYS A 215 -10.09 1.80 -12.43
C LYS A 215 -10.11 0.29 -12.76
N GLU A 216 -9.29 -0.11 -13.72
CA GLU A 216 -9.14 -1.52 -14.13
C GLU A 216 -8.63 -2.40 -12.99
N VAL A 217 -7.65 -1.93 -12.21
CA VAL A 217 -7.12 -2.70 -11.06
C VAL A 217 -8.16 -2.84 -9.96
N VAL A 218 -8.97 -1.80 -9.74
CA VAL A 218 -10.10 -1.85 -8.78
C VAL A 218 -11.16 -2.83 -9.26
N ALA A 219 -11.55 -2.78 -10.54
CA ALA A 219 -12.52 -3.71 -11.10
C ALA A 219 -12.05 -5.17 -11.06
N ILE A 220 -10.75 -5.43 -11.32
CA ILE A 220 -10.15 -6.76 -11.16
C ILE A 220 -10.24 -7.24 -9.70
N ALA A 221 -9.98 -6.35 -8.74
CA ALA A 221 -10.13 -6.69 -7.33
C ALA A 221 -11.58 -7.05 -6.99
N ASP A 222 -12.56 -6.28 -7.47
CA ASP A 222 -13.99 -6.57 -7.26
C ASP A 222 -14.39 -7.95 -7.84
N VAL A 223 -13.86 -8.31 -9.02
CA VAL A 223 -14.07 -9.65 -9.62
C VAL A 223 -13.48 -10.75 -8.73
N ALA A 224 -12.26 -10.57 -8.21
CA ALA A 224 -11.61 -11.55 -7.36
C ALA A 224 -12.34 -11.75 -6.02
N VAL A 225 -12.94 -10.69 -5.44
CA VAL A 225 -13.81 -10.80 -4.27
C VAL A 225 -15.00 -11.72 -4.55
N GLY A 226 -15.62 -11.58 -5.73
CA GLY A 226 -16.75 -12.43 -6.15
C GLY A 226 -16.41 -13.92 -6.23
N SER A 227 -15.16 -14.26 -6.53
CA SER A 227 -14.65 -15.64 -6.59
C SER A 227 -14.13 -16.18 -5.24
N GLY A 228 -14.18 -15.39 -4.17
CA GLY A 228 -13.62 -15.76 -2.86
C GLY A 228 -12.09 -15.80 -2.80
N THR A 229 -11.41 -15.21 -3.80
CA THR A 229 -9.96 -15.20 -3.88
C THR A 229 -9.38 -14.25 -2.83
N PRO A 230 -8.39 -14.68 -2.02
CA PRO A 230 -7.69 -13.78 -1.12
C PRO A 230 -6.91 -12.69 -1.89
N ILE A 231 -7.11 -11.43 -1.48
CA ILE A 231 -6.45 -10.26 -2.06
C ILE A 231 -5.37 -9.72 -1.13
N VAL A 232 -4.15 -9.56 -1.65
CA VAL A 232 -3.07 -8.79 -1.02
C VAL A 232 -3.02 -7.44 -1.72
N ALA A 233 -3.42 -6.38 -1.01
CA ALA A 233 -3.45 -5.02 -1.55
C ALA A 233 -2.19 -4.24 -1.15
N ILE A 234 -1.55 -3.57 -2.11
CA ILE A 234 -0.44 -2.63 -1.89
C ILE A 234 -0.87 -1.26 -2.43
N THR A 235 -0.99 -0.27 -1.56
CA THR A 235 -1.60 1.03 -1.87
C THR A 235 -1.04 2.17 -1.02
N ASP A 236 -1.46 3.41 -1.26
CA ASP A 236 -1.05 4.61 -0.51
C ASP A 236 -1.79 4.87 0.82
N SER A 237 -2.92 4.22 1.09
CA SER A 237 -3.76 4.53 2.25
C SER A 237 -4.83 3.48 2.52
N GLN A 238 -5.31 3.41 3.77
CA GLN A 238 -6.52 2.68 4.15
C GLN A 238 -7.81 3.23 3.52
N LEU A 239 -7.74 4.44 2.94
CA LEU A 239 -8.83 5.05 2.18
C LEU A 239 -8.87 4.61 0.72
N SER A 240 -7.97 3.70 0.33
CA SER A 240 -7.94 3.12 -1.00
C SER A 240 -9.18 2.28 -1.27
N PRO A 241 -9.72 2.29 -2.50
CA PRO A 241 -10.78 1.33 -2.88
C PRO A 241 -10.32 -0.13 -2.71
N LEU A 242 -9.02 -0.41 -2.79
CA LEU A 242 -8.50 -1.76 -2.58
C LEU A 242 -8.51 -2.21 -1.11
N ALA A 243 -8.69 -1.30 -0.15
CA ALA A 243 -8.55 -1.62 1.27
C ALA A 243 -9.71 -2.46 1.83
N LYS A 244 -10.92 -2.25 1.31
CA LYS A 244 -12.16 -2.78 1.89
C LYS A 244 -12.19 -4.31 1.96
N ASP A 245 -11.80 -4.96 0.87
CA ASP A 245 -11.93 -6.40 0.69
C ASP A 245 -10.55 -7.11 0.66
N ALA A 246 -9.49 -6.39 1.05
CA ALA A 246 -8.15 -6.95 1.15
C ALA A 246 -8.04 -7.92 2.33
N ARG A 247 -7.49 -9.11 2.07
CA ARG A 247 -7.09 -10.07 3.11
C ARG A 247 -5.86 -9.56 3.87
N VAL A 248 -4.94 -8.91 3.17
CA VAL A 248 -3.78 -8.20 3.74
C VAL A 248 -3.65 -6.86 3.02
N LEU A 249 -3.46 -5.79 3.78
CA LEU A 249 -3.32 -4.44 3.25
C LEU A 249 -1.97 -3.85 3.66
N PHE A 250 -1.10 -3.60 2.69
CA PHE A 250 0.11 -2.81 2.91
C PHE A 250 -0.11 -1.38 2.42
N THR A 251 0.05 -0.43 3.33
CA THR A 251 -0.01 1.00 3.01
C THR A 251 1.38 1.61 2.94
N VAL A 252 1.74 2.16 1.78
CA VAL A 252 2.97 2.92 1.54
C VAL A 252 2.58 4.34 1.16
N PRO A 253 2.49 5.27 2.13
CA PRO A 253 2.01 6.63 1.91
C PRO A 253 2.78 7.35 0.78
N GLU A 254 2.07 8.16 -0.01
CA GLU A 254 2.65 8.99 -1.05
C GLU A 254 2.38 10.47 -0.79
N ASP A 255 3.41 11.33 -0.81
CA ASP A 255 3.17 12.78 -0.79
C ASP A 255 2.59 13.29 -2.11
N GLU A 256 1.70 14.27 -1.94
CA GLU A 256 0.83 14.83 -2.97
C GLU A 256 1.54 15.77 -3.96
N TYR A 257 2.74 16.28 -3.65
CA TYR A 257 3.27 17.49 -4.30
C TYR A 257 4.56 17.35 -5.13
N THR A 258 4.96 16.16 -5.55
CA THR A 258 6.19 15.97 -6.35
C THR A 258 5.95 15.17 -7.63
N PHE A 259 6.55 15.64 -8.74
CA PHE A 259 6.49 14.98 -10.05
C PHE A 259 7.05 13.55 -10.00
N SER A 260 8.08 13.30 -9.19
CA SER A 260 8.58 11.96 -8.89
C SER A 260 8.07 11.50 -7.53
N ARG A 261 6.92 10.83 -7.51
CA ARG A 261 6.59 9.95 -6.39
C ARG A 261 7.53 8.74 -6.49
N SER A 262 8.33 8.48 -5.46
CA SER A 262 9.36 7.42 -5.54
C SER A 262 8.75 6.02 -5.61
N LEU A 263 9.53 5.06 -6.11
CA LEU A 263 9.21 3.63 -6.07
C LEU A 263 10.09 2.88 -5.06
N ALA A 264 11.00 3.55 -4.34
CA ALA A 264 11.94 2.90 -3.42
C ALA A 264 11.25 2.07 -2.33
N ALA A 265 10.32 2.67 -1.59
CA ALA A 265 9.58 1.97 -0.54
C ALA A 265 8.67 0.86 -1.09
N PRO A 266 7.83 1.08 -2.12
CA PRO A 266 7.04 0.00 -2.71
C PRO A 266 7.89 -1.16 -3.25
N MET A 267 9.05 -0.86 -3.88
CA MET A 267 9.98 -1.88 -4.37
C MET A 267 10.61 -2.68 -3.21
N CYS A 268 11.05 -1.99 -2.15
CA CYS A 268 11.59 -2.65 -0.96
C CYS A 268 10.57 -3.59 -0.32
N LEU A 269 9.30 -3.15 -0.22
CA LEU A 269 8.22 -3.97 0.32
C LEU A 269 8.00 -5.26 -0.51
N VAL A 270 7.89 -5.16 -1.84
CA VAL A 270 7.69 -6.37 -2.68
C VAL A 270 8.92 -7.27 -2.70
N GLN A 271 10.13 -6.72 -2.55
CA GLN A 271 11.35 -7.50 -2.33
C GLN A 271 11.29 -8.27 -1.00
N CYS A 272 10.89 -7.61 0.08
CA CYS A 272 10.70 -8.24 1.39
C CYS A 272 9.67 -9.37 1.33
N ILE A 273 8.50 -9.13 0.72
CA ILE A 273 7.46 -10.14 0.50
C ILE A 273 8.03 -11.35 -0.25
N ALA A 274 8.83 -11.11 -1.30
CA ALA A 274 9.42 -12.19 -2.08
C ALA A 274 10.46 -12.99 -1.26
N VAL A 275 11.29 -12.32 -0.45
CA VAL A 275 12.25 -12.97 0.46
C VAL A 275 11.52 -13.81 1.52
N ALA A 276 10.47 -13.27 2.14
CA ALA A 276 9.66 -14.00 3.11
C ALA A 276 8.97 -15.22 2.47
N THR A 277 8.47 -15.08 1.24
CA THR A 277 7.90 -16.19 0.46
C THR A 277 8.97 -17.24 0.14
N ALA A 278 10.18 -16.83 -0.24
CA ALA A 278 11.29 -17.73 -0.52
C ALA A 278 11.71 -18.53 0.72
N ALA A 279 11.75 -17.90 1.90
CA ALA A 279 12.08 -18.57 3.16
C ALA A 279 11.11 -19.72 3.50
N LEU A 280 9.83 -19.61 3.13
CA LEU A 280 8.86 -20.69 3.30
C LEU A 280 9.02 -21.82 2.27
N LEU A 281 9.44 -21.48 1.05
CA LEU A 281 9.59 -22.44 -0.05
C LEU A 281 10.94 -23.18 -0.02
N GLN A 282 11.96 -22.57 0.59
CA GLN A 282 13.32 -23.09 0.68
C GLN A 282 13.69 -23.29 2.17
N PRO A 283 13.15 -24.31 2.85
CA PRO A 283 13.30 -24.48 4.30
C PRO A 283 14.71 -24.89 4.77
N SER A 284 15.72 -24.90 3.88
CA SER A 284 17.11 -25.20 4.23
C SER A 284 17.63 -24.18 5.25
N ARG A 285 17.75 -24.61 6.51
CA ARG A 285 18.02 -23.74 7.68
C ARG A 285 19.37 -23.01 7.67
N ASP A 286 20.32 -23.44 6.85
CA ASP A 286 21.71 -22.94 6.87
C ASP A 286 22.07 -21.97 5.74
N GLU A 287 21.17 -21.70 4.78
CA GLU A 287 21.40 -20.73 3.70
C GLU A 287 20.30 -19.68 3.66
N ALA A 288 20.67 -18.41 3.49
CA ALA A 288 19.70 -17.35 3.23
C ALA A 288 18.89 -17.66 1.96
N PRO A 289 17.59 -17.31 1.90
CA PRO A 289 16.77 -17.58 0.73
C PRO A 289 17.41 -16.98 -0.51
N ARG A 290 17.60 -17.79 -1.57
CA ARG A 290 18.29 -17.33 -2.78
C ARG A 290 17.44 -17.51 -4.02
N ILE A 291 17.55 -16.52 -4.90
CA ILE A 291 17.05 -16.60 -6.27
C ILE A 291 18.06 -17.48 -7.03
N PRO A 292 17.63 -18.62 -7.63
CA PRO A 292 18.52 -19.44 -8.44
C PRO A 292 19.05 -18.63 -9.61
N THR A 293 20.34 -18.75 -9.92
CA THR A 293 20.92 -18.11 -11.11
C THR A 293 20.31 -18.71 -12.39
N VAL A 294 20.31 -17.95 -13.48
CA VAL A 294 19.83 -18.44 -14.79
C VAL A 294 20.51 -19.75 -15.20
N THR A 295 21.80 -19.89 -14.86
CA THR A 295 22.60 -21.09 -15.09
C THR A 295 22.13 -22.29 -14.25
N GLU A 296 21.76 -22.08 -12.98
CA GLU A 296 21.19 -23.13 -12.13
C GLU A 296 19.80 -23.55 -12.61
N ILE A 297 18.95 -22.60 -13.03
CA ILE A 297 17.64 -22.90 -13.60
C ILE A 297 17.75 -23.76 -14.87
N ALA A 298 18.72 -23.43 -15.73
CA ALA A 298 18.97 -24.20 -16.95
C ALA A 298 19.45 -25.64 -16.63
N ARG A 299 20.30 -25.80 -15.61
CA ARG A 299 20.80 -27.11 -15.16
C ARG A 299 19.68 -27.98 -14.57
N ASP A 300 18.84 -27.42 -13.70
CA ASP A 300 17.74 -28.16 -13.08
C ASP A 300 16.68 -28.63 -14.11
N ARG A 301 16.45 -27.83 -15.17
CA ARG A 301 15.59 -28.26 -16.30
C ARG A 301 16.14 -29.47 -17.07
N THR A 302 17.45 -29.68 -17.03
CA THR A 302 18.09 -30.84 -17.68
C THR A 302 18.16 -32.09 -16.80
N THR A 303 18.01 -31.94 -15.49
CA THR A 303 18.07 -33.06 -14.52
C THR A 303 16.70 -33.58 -14.07
N GLU A 304 15.60 -32.85 -14.28
CA GLU A 304 14.25 -33.38 -14.04
C GLU A 304 13.84 -34.41 -15.12
N PRO A 305 13.47 -35.65 -14.75
CA PRO A 305 12.96 -36.61 -15.72
C PRO A 305 11.63 -36.10 -16.26
N ARG A 306 11.56 -35.87 -17.58
CA ARG A 306 10.32 -35.55 -18.31
C ARG A 306 9.21 -36.49 -17.80
N ARG A 307 8.21 -35.96 -17.08
CA ARG A 307 6.98 -36.70 -16.76
C ARG A 307 6.40 -37.21 -18.08
N ARG A 308 6.64 -38.50 -18.38
CA ARG A 308 6.07 -39.17 -19.55
C ARG A 308 4.56 -39.07 -19.43
N GLY A 309 3.93 -38.40 -20.39
CA GLY A 309 2.48 -38.38 -20.54
C GLY A 309 1.96 -39.82 -20.54
N LYS A 310 0.92 -40.08 -19.75
CA LYS A 310 0.12 -41.30 -19.88
C LYS A 310 -0.38 -41.35 -21.32
N ALA A 311 0.03 -42.39 -22.05
CA ALA A 311 -0.56 -42.72 -23.34
C ALA A 311 -2.07 -42.94 -23.17
N PRO A 312 -2.91 -42.60 -24.16
CA PRO A 312 -4.33 -42.87 -24.07
C PRO A 312 -4.53 -44.39 -24.08
N VAL A 313 -5.28 -44.90 -23.11
CA VAL A 313 -5.79 -46.27 -23.13
C VAL A 313 -6.68 -46.40 -24.36
N LYS A 314 -6.25 -47.20 -25.34
CA LYS A 314 -7.10 -47.64 -26.43
C LYS A 314 -7.91 -48.85 -25.95
N THR A 315 -9.22 -48.76 -26.23
CA THR A 315 -10.30 -49.77 -26.13
C THR A 315 -10.63 -50.31 -24.75
#